data_AF-A0A959YWR5-F1
#
_entry.id   AF-A0A959YWR5-F1
#
_cell.length_a   1.000
_cell.length_b   1.000
_cell.length_c   1.000
_cell.angle_alpha   90.00
_cell.angle_beta   90.00
_cell.angle_gamma   90.00
#
_symmetry.space_group_name_H-M   'P 1'
#
loop_
_entity.id
_entity.type
_entity.pdbx_description
1 polymer ?
#
loop_
_entity_poly.entity_id
_entity_poly.type
_entity_poly.pdbx_seq_one_letter_code
_entity_poly.pdbx_strand_id
1 'polypeptide(L)'
;MNFADRSLLLATLSGILFTAGSLNAQVAVNATGAAPHAQAILDISSTTKGFLAPRMTAAQRGTLATPGLIVYQTTPASGEGYWYYDGALAAWVPVSYGAGEWVPAGNAGINPATQYLGTTDAQDLVVRTNAVQRFAFLNGTGHLAVNTAAAPERVGVDGA
;
A
#
# COMPACT_ATOMS: atom_id res chain seq x y z
N MET A 1 16.43 64.14 21.69
CA MET A 1 15.62 63.55 20.60
C MET A 1 14.32 64.30 20.53
N ASN A 2 14.12 65.05 19.46
CA ASN A 2 12.87 65.80 19.24
C ASN A 2 11.74 64.81 18.87
N PHE A 3 10.50 65.29 18.78
CA PHE A 3 9.35 64.43 18.43
C PHE A 3 9.50 63.78 17.04
N ALA A 4 10.22 64.41 16.10
CA ALA A 4 10.49 63.87 14.77
C ALA A 4 11.45 62.67 14.82
N ASP A 5 12.48 62.70 15.67
CA ASP A 5 13.45 61.60 15.83
C ASP A 5 12.79 60.33 16.42
N ARG A 6 11.83 60.49 17.33
CA ARG A 6 11.08 59.38 17.93
C ARG A 6 10.10 58.74 16.93
N SER A 7 9.44 59.56 16.11
CA SER A 7 8.55 59.10 15.04
C SER A 7 9.31 58.33 13.96
N LEU A 8 10.51 58.79 13.58
CA LEU A 8 11.35 58.14 12.60
C LEU A 8 11.90 56.81 13.15
N LEU A 9 12.33 56.76 14.42
CA LEU A 9 12.81 55.55 15.08
C LEU A 9 11.71 54.47 15.20
N LEU A 10 10.48 54.84 15.57
CA LEU A 10 9.34 53.91 15.62
C LEU A 10 8.93 53.41 14.23
N ALA A 11 9.02 54.26 13.20
CA ALA A 11 8.75 53.86 11.82
C ALA A 11 9.81 52.90 11.27
N THR A 12 11.10 53.13 11.56
CA THR A 12 12.18 52.20 11.19
C THR A 12 12.13 50.89 11.97
N LEU A 13 11.73 50.92 13.25
CA LEU A 13 11.60 49.72 14.09
C LEU A 13 10.38 48.85 13.67
N SER A 14 9.29 49.47 13.20
CA SER A 14 8.17 48.74 12.57
C SER A 14 8.50 48.20 11.18
N GLY A 15 9.31 48.93 10.39
CA GLY A 15 9.72 48.50 9.04
C GLY A 15 10.67 47.30 9.04
N ILE A 16 11.51 47.15 10.08
CA ILE A 16 12.40 45.99 10.25
C ILE A 16 11.62 44.74 10.72
N LEU A 17 10.45 44.91 11.32
CA LEU A 17 9.64 43.79 11.84
C LEU A 17 8.75 43.11 10.77
N PHE A 18 8.71 43.63 9.54
CA PHE A 18 7.85 43.11 8.46
C PHE A 18 8.61 42.67 7.20
N THR A 19 9.89 42.32 7.31
CA THR A 19 10.50 41.45 6.29
C THR A 19 9.98 40.02 6.49
N ALA A 20 8.77 39.77 6.01
CA ALA A 20 8.23 38.43 5.83
C ALA A 20 9.05 37.72 4.75
N GLY A 21 10.24 37.24 5.12
CA GLY A 21 10.88 36.16 4.37
C GLY A 21 9.88 35.01 4.31
N SER A 22 9.72 34.41 3.13
CA SER A 22 8.83 33.27 2.94
C SER A 22 9.18 32.17 3.93
N LEU A 23 8.44 32.07 5.04
CA LEU A 23 8.58 30.95 5.95
C LEU A 23 8.05 29.73 5.19
N ASN A 24 8.94 28.81 4.83
CA ASN A 24 8.56 27.53 4.27
C ASN A 24 7.62 26.84 5.26
N ALA A 25 6.33 26.71 4.92
CA ALA A 25 5.29 26.19 5.82
C ALA A 25 5.28 24.65 5.92
N GLN A 26 6.47 24.03 5.94
CA GLN A 26 6.62 22.59 6.12
C GLN A 26 6.64 22.25 7.60
N VAL A 27 5.91 21.21 7.98
CA VAL A 27 5.85 20.73 9.36
C VAL A 27 6.83 19.57 9.51
N ALA A 28 7.84 19.76 10.36
CA ALA A 28 8.71 18.68 10.81
C ALA A 28 8.31 18.23 12.22
N VAL A 29 8.12 16.93 12.40
CA VAL A 29 7.89 16.30 13.71
C VAL A 29 9.04 15.33 13.98
N ASN A 30 10.05 15.83 14.68
CA ASN A 30 11.23 15.05 15.07
C ASN A 30 11.86 15.62 16.35
N ALA A 31 12.73 14.85 16.99
CA ALA A 31 13.41 15.27 18.23
C ALA A 31 14.79 15.91 17.98
N THR A 32 15.29 15.93 16.74
CA THR A 32 16.65 16.36 16.39
C THR A 32 16.73 17.81 15.89
N GLY A 33 15.59 18.43 15.60
CA GLY A 33 15.52 19.75 14.96
C GLY A 33 15.91 19.71 13.47
N ALA A 34 15.95 18.53 12.86
CA ALA A 34 16.25 18.40 11.44
C ALA A 34 15.18 19.11 10.60
N ALA A 35 15.62 19.78 9.53
CA ALA A 35 14.72 20.37 8.56
C ALA A 35 13.87 19.27 7.87
N PRO A 36 12.59 19.54 7.56
CA PRO A 36 11.75 18.59 6.83
C PRO A 36 12.28 18.35 5.42
N HIS A 37 11.95 17.19 4.86
CA HIS A 37 12.26 16.84 3.49
C HIS A 37 11.63 17.85 2.52
N ALA A 38 12.39 18.31 1.53
CA ALA A 38 11.97 19.38 0.61
C ALA A 38 10.69 19.07 -0.18
N GLN A 39 10.36 17.78 -0.38
CA GLN A 39 9.15 17.32 -1.07
C GLN A 39 7.99 16.96 -0.12
N ALA A 40 8.13 17.22 1.18
CA ALA A 40 7.12 16.87 2.18
C ALA A 40 6.53 18.14 2.81
N ILE A 41 5.20 18.21 2.87
CA ILE A 41 4.50 19.21 3.69
C ILE A 41 4.48 18.78 5.16
N LEU A 42 4.45 17.47 5.42
CA LEU A 42 4.59 16.87 6.74
C LEU A 42 5.69 15.82 6.71
N ASP A 43 6.74 16.04 7.48
CA ASP A 43 7.85 15.10 7.69
C ASP A 43 7.84 14.62 9.15
N ILE A 44 7.74 13.31 9.35
CA ILE A 44 7.74 12.68 10.67
C ILE A 44 8.94 11.76 10.74
N SER A 45 9.86 12.03 11.66
CA SER A 45 11.05 11.21 11.87
C SER A 45 11.12 10.73 13.32
N SER A 46 11.13 9.41 13.49
CA SER A 46 11.30 8.76 14.79
C SER A 46 11.87 7.36 14.61
N THR A 47 12.75 6.94 15.52
CA THR A 47 13.25 5.56 15.61
C THR A 47 12.48 4.73 16.63
N THR A 48 11.59 5.34 17.41
CA THR A 48 10.89 4.71 18.55
C THR A 48 9.38 4.86 18.50
N LYS A 49 8.85 5.65 17.55
CA LYS A 49 7.41 5.90 17.37
C LYS A 49 7.03 5.70 15.92
N GLY A 50 5.79 5.26 15.69
CA GLY A 50 5.20 5.16 14.36
C GLY A 50 4.18 6.26 14.10
N PHE A 51 3.71 6.34 12.85
CA PHE A 51 2.52 7.10 12.51
C PHE A 51 1.27 6.26 12.82
N LEU A 52 0.44 6.75 13.74
CA LEU A 52 -0.86 6.14 14.00
C LEU A 52 -1.91 6.83 13.13
N ALA A 53 -2.20 6.23 11.96
CA ALA A 53 -3.26 6.72 11.09
C ALA A 53 -4.62 6.76 11.82
N PRO A 54 -5.57 7.62 11.41
CA PRO A 54 -6.92 7.61 11.96
C PRO A 54 -7.49 6.20 11.97
N ARG A 55 -7.93 5.75 13.16
CA ARG A 55 -8.46 4.41 13.39
C ARG A 55 -9.98 4.47 13.39
N MET A 56 -10.62 3.65 12.59
CA MET A 56 -12.07 3.67 12.45
C MET A 56 -12.64 2.32 12.03
N THR A 57 -13.93 2.13 12.27
CA THR A 57 -14.65 0.97 11.75
C THR A 57 -14.84 1.08 10.23
N ALA A 58 -15.14 -0.05 9.58
CA ALA A 58 -15.46 -0.07 8.15
C ALA A 58 -16.62 0.88 7.80
N ALA A 59 -17.65 0.97 8.66
CA ALA A 59 -18.81 1.84 8.45
C ALA A 59 -18.43 3.32 8.48
N GLN A 60 -17.55 3.71 9.40
CA GLN A 60 -17.05 5.08 9.51
C GLN A 60 -16.11 5.42 8.35
N ARG A 61 -15.25 4.49 7.93
CA ARG A 61 -14.42 4.65 6.72
C ARG A 61 -15.28 4.82 5.47
N GLY A 62 -16.39 4.09 5.40
CA GLY A 62 -17.32 4.12 4.27
C GLY A 62 -18.04 5.45 4.06
N THR A 63 -18.08 6.33 5.06
CA THR A 63 -18.63 7.69 4.89
C THR A 63 -17.63 8.68 4.29
N LEU A 64 -16.38 8.25 4.07
CA LEU A 64 -15.30 9.05 3.50
C LEU A 64 -15.01 8.59 2.06
N ALA A 65 -14.88 9.55 1.15
CA ALA A 65 -14.64 9.30 -0.28
C ALA A 65 -13.61 10.26 -0.92
N THR A 66 -12.76 10.90 -0.12
CA THR A 66 -11.70 11.76 -0.66
C THR A 66 -10.53 10.89 -1.12
N PRO A 67 -10.09 10.97 -2.39
CA PRO A 67 -8.93 10.23 -2.90
C PRO A 67 -7.66 10.47 -2.09
N GLY A 68 -6.89 9.41 -1.85
CA GLY A 68 -5.60 9.47 -1.16
C GLY A 68 -5.68 9.51 0.37
N LEU A 69 -6.88 9.44 0.96
CA LEU A 69 -7.00 9.23 2.42
C LEU A 69 -6.42 7.86 2.79
N ILE A 70 -5.66 7.81 3.89
CA ILE A 70 -5.14 6.58 4.50
C ILE A 70 -5.72 6.46 5.90
N VAL A 71 -6.23 5.27 6.24
CA VAL A 71 -6.79 4.96 7.56
C VAL A 71 -6.38 3.56 7.99
N TYR A 72 -6.42 3.31 9.30
CA TYR A 72 -6.38 1.96 9.82
C TYR A 72 -7.80 1.49 10.14
N GLN A 73 -8.29 0.49 9.43
CA GLN A 73 -9.58 -0.13 9.70
C GLN A 73 -9.45 -1.09 10.87
N THR A 74 -10.26 -0.91 11.91
CA THR A 74 -10.25 -1.76 13.11
C THR A 74 -11.29 -2.87 13.09
N THR A 75 -12.13 -2.95 12.06
CA THR A 75 -13.13 -4.01 11.91
C THR A 75 -12.49 -5.27 11.31
N PRO A 76 -12.29 -6.37 12.09
CA PRO A 76 -11.52 -7.53 11.61
C PRO A 76 -12.23 -8.32 10.51
N ALA A 77 -13.56 -8.41 10.61
CA ALA A 77 -14.40 -9.16 9.68
C ALA A 77 -14.33 -8.65 8.22
N SER A 78 -13.87 -7.41 8.00
CA SER A 78 -13.74 -6.78 6.68
C SER A 78 -12.28 -6.51 6.31
N GLY A 79 -11.34 -7.21 6.93
CA GLY A 79 -9.90 -7.00 6.76
C GLY A 79 -9.39 -5.86 7.63
N GLU A 80 -9.05 -6.16 8.88
CA GLU A 80 -8.32 -5.21 9.72
C GLU A 80 -6.95 -4.91 9.09
N GLY A 81 -6.56 -3.63 9.09
CA GLY A 81 -5.29 -3.21 8.51
C GLY A 81 -5.34 -1.81 7.94
N TYR A 82 -4.29 -1.45 7.19
CA TYR A 82 -4.22 -0.18 6.50
C TYR A 82 -4.98 -0.21 5.18
N TRP A 83 -5.78 0.83 4.95
CA TRP A 83 -6.55 1.04 3.73
C TRP A 83 -6.29 2.44 3.21
N TYR A 84 -6.34 2.60 1.89
CA TYR A 84 -6.36 3.90 1.24
C TYR A 84 -7.55 4.03 0.28
N TYR A 85 -8.07 5.24 0.08
CA TYR A 85 -9.14 5.46 -0.88
C TYR A 85 -8.54 5.73 -2.27
N ASP A 86 -8.74 4.80 -3.19
CA ASP A 86 -8.39 4.94 -4.59
C ASP A 86 -9.51 5.71 -5.32
N GLY A 87 -9.17 6.91 -5.80
CA GLY A 87 -10.12 7.77 -6.52
C GLY A 87 -10.46 7.28 -7.92
N ALA A 88 -9.58 6.52 -8.58
CA ALA A 88 -9.84 5.95 -9.90
C ALA A 88 -10.79 4.76 -9.81
N LEU A 89 -10.69 3.98 -8.73
CA LEU A 89 -11.61 2.87 -8.44
C LEU A 89 -12.87 3.30 -7.66
N ALA A 90 -12.90 4.55 -7.16
CA ALA A 90 -13.91 5.06 -6.23
C ALA A 90 -14.14 4.13 -5.02
N ALA A 91 -13.07 3.48 -4.55
CA ALA A 91 -13.13 2.40 -3.57
C ALA A 91 -11.96 2.46 -2.60
N TRP A 92 -12.18 1.89 -1.42
CA TRP A 92 -11.09 1.65 -0.48
C TRP A 92 -10.36 0.36 -0.85
N VAL A 93 -9.03 0.45 -0.92
CA VAL A 93 -8.13 -0.65 -1.27
C VAL A 93 -7.18 -0.91 -0.09
N PRO A 94 -6.92 -2.16 0.30
CA PRO A 94 -5.97 -2.44 1.36
C PRO A 94 -4.54 -2.13 0.87
N VAL A 95 -3.72 -1.55 1.74
CA VAL A 95 -2.32 -1.19 1.42
C VAL A 95 -1.43 -2.42 1.26
N SER A 96 -1.82 -3.56 1.83
CA SER A 96 -1.23 -4.87 1.57
C SER A 96 -2.28 -5.95 1.79
N TYR A 97 -2.34 -6.90 0.88
CA TYR A 97 -2.83 -8.24 1.16
C TYR A 97 -1.64 -9.00 1.78
N GLY A 98 -1.82 -9.65 2.94
CA GLY A 98 -0.72 -10.11 3.79
C GLY A 98 0.28 -11.10 3.17
N ALA A 99 1.29 -11.50 3.93
CA ALA A 99 2.28 -12.51 3.54
C ALA A 99 1.58 -13.82 3.12
N GLY A 100 1.56 -14.13 1.82
CA GLY A 100 0.84 -15.30 1.29
C GLY A 100 0.46 -15.24 -0.20
N GLU A 101 0.70 -14.11 -0.87
CA GLU A 101 0.42 -14.02 -2.31
C GLU A 101 1.50 -14.67 -3.17
N TRP A 102 1.07 -15.32 -4.26
CA TRP A 102 1.97 -15.77 -5.31
C TRP A 102 2.21 -14.63 -6.29
N VAL A 103 3.44 -14.14 -6.37
CA VAL A 103 3.77 -12.98 -7.22
C VAL A 103 4.15 -13.44 -8.63
N PRO A 104 3.97 -12.60 -9.69
CA PRO A 104 4.27 -12.99 -11.07
C PRO A 104 5.73 -13.44 -11.33
N ALA A 105 6.67 -13.08 -10.47
CA ALA A 105 8.07 -13.51 -10.52
C ALA A 105 8.35 -14.81 -9.74
N GLY A 106 7.35 -15.36 -9.03
CA GLY A 106 7.47 -16.50 -8.14
C GLY A 106 7.99 -16.16 -6.73
N ASN A 107 7.87 -17.12 -5.81
CA ASN A 107 8.28 -16.99 -4.40
C ASN A 107 9.52 -17.89 -4.12
N ALA A 108 10.59 -17.38 -3.50
CA ALA A 108 11.80 -18.15 -3.14
C ALA A 108 11.75 -18.68 -1.69
N GLY A 109 12.53 -19.72 -1.37
CA GLY A 109 12.66 -20.23 0.02
C GLY A 109 11.41 -20.89 0.61
N ILE A 110 10.48 -21.30 -0.24
CA ILE A 110 9.22 -21.94 0.15
C ILE A 110 9.47 -23.32 0.76
N ASN A 111 8.76 -23.65 1.84
CA ASN A 111 8.62 -25.01 2.32
C ASN A 111 7.56 -25.72 1.47
N PRO A 112 7.91 -26.62 0.54
CA PRO A 112 6.94 -27.23 -0.37
C PRO A 112 5.90 -28.10 0.35
N ALA A 113 6.10 -28.47 1.62
CA ALA A 113 5.09 -29.15 2.42
C ALA A 113 3.94 -28.23 2.86
N THR A 114 4.19 -26.92 2.97
CA THR A 114 3.22 -25.95 3.54
C THR A 114 3.07 -24.66 2.72
N GLN A 115 3.86 -24.45 1.66
CA GLN A 115 3.91 -23.26 0.82
C GLN A 115 4.08 -23.68 -0.64
N TYR A 116 3.00 -23.57 -1.43
CA TYR A 116 3.00 -23.97 -2.84
C TYR A 116 1.92 -23.25 -3.64
N LEU A 117 2.14 -23.14 -4.95
CA LEU A 117 1.08 -22.82 -5.91
C LEU A 117 0.30 -24.11 -6.17
N GLY A 118 -0.91 -24.21 -5.65
CA GLY A 118 -1.71 -25.42 -5.78
C GLY A 118 -2.95 -25.41 -4.94
N THR A 119 -3.62 -26.55 -4.93
CA THR A 119 -4.82 -26.81 -4.14
C THR A 119 -4.43 -27.66 -2.93
N THR A 120 -5.03 -27.37 -1.78
CA THR A 120 -4.85 -28.15 -0.54
C THR A 120 -5.86 -29.32 -0.46
N ASP A 121 -6.66 -29.55 -1.50
CA ASP A 121 -7.77 -30.51 -1.54
C ASP A 121 -7.72 -31.41 -2.80
N ALA A 122 -8.74 -32.26 -2.97
CA ALA A 122 -8.78 -33.26 -4.04
C ALA A 122 -9.21 -32.69 -5.42
N GLN A 123 -8.79 -31.46 -5.74
CA GLN A 123 -9.09 -30.79 -7.01
C GLN A 123 -7.84 -30.61 -7.87
N ASP A 124 -8.04 -30.50 -9.18
CA ASP A 124 -6.99 -30.20 -10.14
C ASP A 124 -6.48 -28.76 -10.00
N LEU A 125 -5.17 -28.54 -10.11
CA LEU A 125 -4.62 -27.19 -10.32
C LEU A 125 -4.76 -26.84 -11.81
N VAL A 126 -5.66 -25.92 -12.14
CA VAL A 126 -6.00 -25.56 -13.53
C VAL A 126 -5.51 -24.16 -13.91
N VAL A 127 -4.82 -24.06 -15.05
CA VAL A 127 -4.44 -22.79 -15.69
C VAL A 127 -5.38 -22.51 -16.87
N ARG A 128 -6.01 -21.33 -16.87
CA ARG A 128 -6.97 -20.90 -17.89
C ARG A 128 -6.54 -19.59 -18.55
N THR A 129 -6.88 -19.40 -19.82
CA THR A 129 -6.87 -18.08 -20.47
C THR A 129 -8.21 -17.84 -21.13
N ASN A 130 -8.79 -16.65 -20.92
CA ASN A 130 -10.15 -16.31 -21.38
C ASN A 130 -11.20 -17.39 -21.01
N ALA A 131 -11.17 -17.84 -19.74
CA ALA A 131 -12.01 -18.92 -19.20
C ALA A 131 -11.84 -20.32 -19.84
N VAL A 132 -10.94 -20.49 -20.81
CA VAL A 132 -10.64 -21.79 -21.42
C VAL A 132 -9.48 -22.45 -20.68
N GLN A 133 -9.67 -23.70 -20.25
CA GLN A 133 -8.61 -24.53 -19.69
C GLN A 133 -7.51 -24.75 -20.73
N ARG A 134 -6.29 -24.37 -20.36
CA ARG A 134 -5.08 -24.58 -21.18
C ARG A 134 -4.28 -25.75 -20.65
N PHE A 135 -4.15 -25.82 -19.32
CA PHE A 135 -3.40 -26.87 -18.63
C PHE A 135 -4.08 -27.23 -17.31
N ALA A 136 -3.96 -28.49 -16.88
CA ALA A 136 -4.36 -28.93 -15.55
C ALA A 136 -3.41 -29.99 -15.00
N PHE A 137 -3.07 -29.90 -13.72
CA PHE A 137 -2.49 -31.01 -12.97
C PHE A 137 -3.62 -31.81 -12.37
N LEU A 138 -3.85 -33.03 -12.90
CA LEU A 138 -4.98 -33.87 -12.57
C LEU A 138 -4.82 -34.50 -11.18
N ASN A 139 -5.83 -34.32 -10.34
CA ASN A 139 -5.99 -35.04 -9.10
C ASN A 139 -6.18 -36.54 -9.37
N GLY A 140 -5.73 -37.39 -8.44
CA GLY A 140 -5.86 -38.85 -8.53
C GLY A 140 -4.86 -39.55 -9.46
N THR A 141 -4.38 -38.88 -10.52
CA THR A 141 -3.36 -39.45 -11.44
C THR A 141 -2.02 -38.71 -11.41
N GLY A 142 -1.99 -37.45 -10.96
CA GLY A 142 -0.80 -36.60 -10.98
C GLY A 142 -0.33 -36.22 -12.39
N HIS A 143 -1.12 -36.52 -13.43
CA HIS A 143 -0.77 -36.24 -14.82
C HIS A 143 -1.05 -34.80 -15.22
N LEU A 144 -0.28 -34.27 -16.17
CA LEU A 144 -0.55 -33.00 -16.84
C LEU A 144 -1.53 -33.22 -18.01
N ALA A 145 -2.64 -32.50 -18.03
CA ALA A 145 -3.55 -32.42 -19.16
C ALA A 145 -3.36 -31.10 -19.93
N VAL A 146 -3.27 -31.16 -21.26
CA VAL A 146 -3.11 -30.00 -22.15
C VAL A 146 -4.35 -29.86 -23.05
N ASN A 147 -4.91 -28.64 -23.11
CA ASN A 147 -5.92 -28.21 -24.11
C ASN A 147 -7.13 -29.14 -24.29
N THR A 148 -7.86 -29.42 -23.22
CA THR A 148 -8.93 -30.44 -23.17
C THR A 148 -10.27 -29.99 -23.80
N ALA A 149 -10.29 -29.73 -25.10
CA ALA A 149 -11.50 -29.91 -25.91
C ALA A 149 -11.44 -31.29 -26.55
N ALA A 150 -11.95 -32.29 -25.83
CA ALA A 150 -12.09 -33.71 -26.23
C ALA A 150 -10.78 -34.48 -26.52
N ALA A 151 -10.45 -35.40 -25.60
CA ALA A 151 -9.30 -36.31 -25.55
C ALA A 151 -7.98 -35.68 -25.08
N PRO A 152 -7.41 -36.10 -23.94
CA PRO A 152 -6.08 -35.68 -23.54
C PRO A 152 -5.06 -36.29 -24.51
N GLU A 153 -4.45 -35.49 -25.38
CA GLU A 153 -3.24 -35.90 -26.05
C GLU A 153 -2.15 -36.02 -24.97
N ARG A 154 -1.80 -37.27 -24.64
CA ARG A 154 -0.76 -37.56 -23.65
C ARG A 154 0.56 -37.08 -24.21
N VAL A 155 1.19 -36.10 -23.56
CA VAL A 155 2.63 -35.88 -23.76
C VAL A 155 3.33 -37.09 -23.15
N GLY A 156 3.67 -38.08 -23.98
CA GLY A 156 4.57 -39.16 -23.60
C GLY A 156 5.95 -38.57 -23.35
N VAL A 157 6.54 -38.87 -22.20
CA VAL A 157 7.97 -38.68 -21.97
C VAL A 157 8.63 -39.97 -22.43
N ASP A 158 9.24 -39.96 -23.60
CA ASP A 158 10.13 -41.04 -24.02
C ASP A 158 11.48 -40.87 -23.33
N GLY A 159 11.82 -41.79 -22.42
CA GLY A 159 13.15 -41.94 -21.77
C GLY A 159 13.26 -41.28 -20.39
N ALA A 160 13.78 -41.93 -19.35
CA ALA A 160 14.66 -43.10 -19.25
C ALA A 160 14.24 -44.07 -18.13
#